data_AF-A0A133Q558-F1
#
_entry.id   AF-A0A133Q558-F1
#
_cell.length_a   1.000
_cell.length_b   1.000
_cell.length_c   1.000
_cell.angle_alpha   90.00
_cell.angle_beta   90.00
_cell.angle_gamma   90.00
#
_symmetry.space_group_name_H-M   'P 1'
#
loop_
_entity.id
_entity.type
_entity.pdbx_description
1 polymer ?
#
loop_
_entity_poly.entity_id
_entity_poly.type
_entity_poly.pdbx_seq_one_letter_code
_entity_poly.pdbx_strand_id
1 'polypeptide(L)'
;MAYNKKNVLEANTEAIRVVLRLEKERREATEAEKNILRNYQGFGGLKCVLNRCDSPDDLRYWSQSEQQLFEPTQRLKQMIY
;
A
#
# COMPACT_ATOMS: atom_id res chain seq x y z
N MET A 1 -17.07 -8.02 -9.61
CA MET A 1 -16.67 -7.70 -8.23
C MET A 1 -16.47 -6.21 -8.08
N ALA A 2 -16.91 -5.60 -6.98
CA ALA A 2 -16.55 -4.21 -6.68
C ALA A 2 -15.05 -4.12 -6.38
N TYR A 3 -14.35 -3.17 -7.01
CA TYR A 3 -12.94 -2.93 -6.76
C TYR A 3 -12.77 -2.26 -5.38
N ASN A 4 -12.32 -3.02 -4.39
CA ASN A 4 -12.10 -2.50 -3.05
C ASN A 4 -10.70 -1.87 -2.97
N LYS A 5 -10.64 -0.56 -3.21
CA LYS A 5 -9.40 0.25 -3.16
C LYS A 5 -8.60 0.01 -1.87
N LYS A 6 -9.27 -0.10 -0.72
CA LYS A 6 -8.61 -0.26 0.58
C LYS A 6 -7.88 -1.60 0.66
N ASN A 7 -8.58 -2.69 0.34
CA ASN A 7 -7.99 -4.03 0.39
C ASN A 7 -6.83 -4.18 -0.60
N VAL A 8 -6.95 -3.61 -1.81
CA VAL A 8 -5.87 -3.65 -2.80
C VAL A 8 -4.67 -2.83 -2.33
N LEU A 9 -4.90 -1.65 -1.75
CA LEU A 9 -3.83 -0.82 -1.20
C LEU A 9 -3.10 -1.52 -0.05
N GLU A 10 -3.83 -2.15 0.87
CA GLU A 10 -3.25 -2.92 1.98
C GLU A 10 -2.46 -4.14 1.48
N ALA A 11 -3.02 -4.91 0.55
CA ALA A 11 -2.35 -6.08 -0.03
C ALA A 11 -1.07 -5.69 -0.78
N ASN A 12 -1.11 -4.62 -1.57
CA ASN A 12 0.06 -4.10 -2.26
C ASN A 12 1.13 -3.60 -1.29
N THR A 13 0.72 -2.91 -0.21
CA THR A 13 1.63 -2.42 0.83
C THR A 13 2.32 -3.59 1.52
N GLU A 14 1.60 -4.67 1.80
CA GLU A 14 2.20 -5.86 2.41
C GLU A 14 3.17 -6.58 1.48
N ALA A 15 2.86 -6.68 0.18
CA ALA A 15 3.79 -7.22 -0.80
C ALA A 15 5.11 -6.42 -0.86
N ILE A 16 5.03 -5.09 -0.84
CA ILE A 16 6.22 -4.23 -0.79
C ILE A 16 7.01 -4.45 0.50
N ARG A 17 6.33 -4.51 1.66
CA ARG A 17 6.97 -4.82 2.95
C ARG A 17 7.76 -6.13 2.89
N VAL A 18 7.17 -7.17 2.29
CA VAL A 18 7.81 -8.47 2.14
C VAL A 18 9.06 -8.37 1.26
N VAL A 19 9.01 -7.72 0.09
CA VAL A 19 10.20 -7.53 -0.76
C VAL A 19 11.30 -6.81 0.00
N LEU A 20 11.00 -5.69 0.65
CA LEU A 20 12.00 -4.90 1.39
C LEU A 20 12.65 -5.71 2.53
N ARG A 21 11.86 -6.54 3.23
CA ARG A 21 12.39 -7.46 4.26
C ARG A 21 13.32 -8.50 3.66
N LEU A 22 12.93 -9.15 2.56
CA LEU A 22 13.72 -10.18 1.90
C LEU A 22 15.05 -9.62 1.39
N GLU A 23 15.04 -8.43 0.80
CA GLU A 23 16.25 -7.73 0.37
C GLU A 23 17.17 -7.41 1.55
N LYS A 24 16.61 -6.91 2.65
CA LYS A 24 17.38 -6.63 3.88
C LYS A 24 18.01 -7.89 4.47
N GLU A 25 17.29 -9.01 4.48
CA GLU A 25 17.72 -10.28 5.04
C GLU A 25 18.59 -11.10 4.07
N ARG A 26 18.69 -10.69 2.79
CA ARG A 26 19.41 -11.39 1.71
C ARG A 26 19.04 -12.88 1.60
N ARG A 27 17.75 -13.17 1.66
CA ARG A 27 17.24 -14.54 1.54
C ARG A 27 16.11 -14.65 0.53
N GLU A 28 15.81 -15.87 0.16
CA GLU A 28 14.65 -16.19 -0.66
C GLU A 28 13.34 -16.11 0.13
N ALA A 29 12.26 -15.84 -0.61
CA ALA A 29 10.91 -15.85 -0.08
C ALA A 29 10.48 -17.27 0.33
N THR A 30 9.85 -17.39 1.49
CA THR A 30 9.08 -18.59 1.86
C THR A 30 7.85 -18.74 0.96
N GLU A 31 7.23 -19.91 0.91
CA GLU A 31 6.02 -20.12 0.11
C GLU A 31 4.86 -19.19 0.51
N ALA A 32 4.74 -18.87 1.80
CA ALA A 32 3.76 -17.90 2.29
C ALA A 32 4.03 -16.49 1.75
N GLU A 33 5.29 -16.06 1.78
CA GLU A 33 5.71 -14.76 1.24
C GLU A 33 5.53 -14.72 -0.29
N LYS A 34 5.86 -15.79 -1.01
CA LYS A 34 5.60 -15.88 -2.47
C LYS A 34 4.11 -15.69 -2.79
N ASN A 35 3.21 -16.24 -1.97
CA ASN A 35 1.77 -16.04 -2.16
C ASN A 35 1.36 -14.58 -1.96
N ILE A 36 1.93 -13.89 -0.97
CA ILE A 36 1.71 -12.45 -0.79
C ILE A 36 2.21 -11.67 -2.02
N LEU A 37 3.42 -11.98 -2.51
CA LEU A 37 4.01 -11.30 -3.66
C LEU A 37 3.20 -11.52 -4.95
N ARG A 38 2.67 -12.73 -5.19
CA ARG A 38 1.79 -13.03 -6.33
C ARG A 38 0.48 -12.24 -6.31
N ASN A 39 0.03 -11.81 -5.14
CA ASN A 39 -1.19 -11.01 -4.99
C ASN A 39 -0.96 -9.51 -5.25
N TYR A 40 0.27 -9.08 -5.56
CA TYR A 40 0.53 -7.69 -5.92
C TYR A 40 -0.17 -7.33 -7.23
N GLN A 41 -1.00 -6.29 -7.20
CA GLN A 41 -1.82 -5.88 -8.34
C GLN A 41 -1.42 -4.52 -8.93
N GLY A 42 -0.43 -3.85 -8.32
CA GLY A 42 -0.01 -2.50 -8.70
C GLY A 42 -1.03 -1.40 -8.34
N PHE A 43 -0.69 -0.15 -8.67
CA PHE A 43 -1.42 1.04 -8.19
C PHE A 43 -2.32 1.71 -9.23
N GLY A 44 -2.54 1.10 -10.41
CA GLY A 44 -3.28 1.74 -11.51
C GLY A 44 -4.70 2.20 -11.16
N GLY A 45 -5.38 1.49 -10.26
CA GLY A 45 -6.72 1.86 -9.74
C GLY A 45 -6.71 2.69 -8.45
N LEU A 46 -5.53 2.96 -7.89
CA LEU A 46 -5.34 3.57 -6.57
C LEU A 46 -4.86 5.03 -6.71
N LYS A 47 -5.65 5.89 -7.36
CA LYS A 47 -5.30 7.32 -7.52
C LYS A 47 -4.97 8.02 -6.18
N CYS A 48 -5.49 7.51 -5.06
CA CYS A 48 -5.18 8.00 -3.73
C CYS A 48 -3.68 8.04 -3.41
N VAL A 49 -2.84 7.20 -4.03
CA VAL A 49 -1.37 7.22 -3.82
C VAL A 49 -0.71 8.51 -4.29
N LEU A 50 -1.39 9.28 -5.16
CA LEU A 50 -0.93 10.58 -5.64
C LEU A 50 -1.33 11.73 -4.72
N ASN A 51 -2.27 11.51 -3.79
CA ASN A 51 -2.72 12.54 -2.87
C ASN A 51 -1.63 12.89 -1.84
N ARG A 52 -1.68 14.11 -1.30
CA ARG A 52 -0.83 14.50 -0.15
C ARG A 52 -1.30 13.77 1.10
N CYS A 53 -0.37 13.26 1.89
CA CYS A 53 -0.64 12.57 3.15
C CYS A 53 0.61 12.58 4.05
N ASP A 54 1.37 13.68 4.00
CA ASP A 54 2.63 13.82 4.69
C ASP A 54 2.39 14.24 6.16
N SER A 55 1.32 15.01 6.40
CA SER A 55 0.84 15.41 7.73
C SER A 55 -0.64 15.01 7.93
N PRO A 56 -1.10 14.72 9.17
CA PRO A 56 -2.53 14.53 9.46
C PRO A 56 -3.43 15.66 8.95
N ASP A 57 -2.92 16.89 8.89
CA ASP A 57 -3.66 18.05 8.36
C ASP A 57 -4.02 17.91 6.87
N ASP A 58 -3.31 17.07 6.12
CA ASP A 58 -3.60 16.84 4.71
C ASP A 58 -4.95 16.16 4.49
N LEU A 59 -5.51 15.49 5.52
CA LEU A 59 -6.82 14.82 5.45
C LEU A 59 -7.93 15.75 4.97
N ARG A 60 -7.82 17.06 5.23
CA ARG A 60 -8.78 18.08 4.78
C ARG A 60 -8.87 18.21 3.25
N TYR A 61 -7.84 17.77 2.52
CA TYR A 61 -7.79 17.78 1.06
C TYR A 61 -8.34 16.49 0.44
N TRP A 62 -8.72 15.51 1.25
CA TRP A 62 -9.28 14.24 0.78
C TRP A 62 -10.80 14.31 0.66
N SER A 63 -11.33 13.68 -0.38
CA SER A 63 -12.77 13.50 -0.52
C SER A 63 -13.29 12.60 0.60
N GLN A 64 -14.51 12.86 1.09
CA GLN A 64 -15.11 12.11 2.19
C GLN A 64 -15.12 10.59 1.94
N SER A 65 -15.32 10.16 0.70
CA SER A 65 -15.34 8.74 0.32
C SER A 65 -13.95 8.09 0.29
N GLU A 66 -12.88 8.88 0.24
CA GLU A 66 -11.49 8.40 0.19
C GLU A 66 -10.72 8.65 1.50
N GLN A 67 -11.28 9.36 2.49
CA GLN A 67 -10.63 9.56 3.79
C GLN A 67 -10.24 8.24 4.48
N GLN A 68 -11.02 7.17 4.28
CA GLN A 68 -10.66 5.82 4.78
C GLN A 68 -9.36 5.24 4.17
N LEU A 69 -8.87 5.81 3.07
CA LEU A 69 -7.63 5.42 2.38
C LEU A 69 -6.43 6.28 2.82
N PHE A 70 -6.65 7.34 3.59
CA PHE A 70 -5.60 8.26 4.03
C PHE A 70 -4.49 7.55 4.79
N GLU A 71 -4.85 6.91 5.91
CA GLU A 71 -3.97 6.15 6.78
C GLU A 71 -3.21 5.03 6.04
N PRO A 72 -3.88 4.14 5.26
CA PRO A 72 -3.18 3.18 4.42
C PRO A 72 -2.21 3.80 3.41
N THR A 73 -2.57 4.93 2.80
CA THR A 73 -1.71 5.61 1.82
C THR A 73 -0.49 6.23 2.49
N GLN A 74 -0.67 6.85 3.66
CA GLN A 74 0.43 7.40 4.44
C GLN A 74 1.43 6.31 4.85
N ARG A 75 0.94 5.16 5.33
CA ARG A 75 1.79 4.00 5.66
C ARG A 75 2.58 3.48 4.47
N LEU A 76 1.95 3.41 3.29
CA LEU A 76 2.65 3.04 2.06
C LEU A 76 3.79 4.02 1.77
N LYS A 77 3.52 5.33 1.81
CA LYS A 77 4.52 6.36 1.51
C LYS A 77 5.71 6.32 2.47
N GLN A 78 5.46 6.21 3.77
CA GLN A 78 6.50 6.10 4.80
C GLN A 78 7.39 4.85 4.65
N MET A 79 6.93 3.85 3.89
CA MET A 79 7.70 2.63 3.63
C MET A 79 8.62 2.75 2.41
N ILE A 80 8.27 3.61 1.44
CA ILE A 80 8.98 3.72 0.15
C ILE A 80 9.80 5.01 0.00
N TYR A 81 9.56 6.02 0.83
CA TYR A 81 10.31 7.28 0.91
C TYR A 81 11.09 7.34 2.22
#